data_AF-A0AAD7DX58-F1
#
_entry.id   AF-A0AAD7DX58-F1
#
_cell.length_a   1.000
_cell.length_b   1.000
_cell.length_c   1.000
_cell.angle_alpha   90.00
_cell.angle_beta   90.00
_cell.angle_gamma   90.00
#
_symmetry.space_group_name_H-M   'P 1'
#
loop_
_entity.id
_entity.type
_entity.pdbx_description
1 polymer ?
#
loop_
_entity_poly.entity_id
_entity_poly.type
_entity_poly.pdbx_seq_one_letter_code
_entity_poly.pdbx_strand_id
1 'polypeptide(L)'
;MDRDAAVEANDDTEPTPAPKRKSKKAMSAMEARDRRFLLEYIVTTGCRRIPWNKFFGNASKRESIFSHLTIINTLPIALPCPVPAGARCCDNCAPDQFPVETIRLTGGSSLKSGRRRHAKVSEELLHEATEVLKSLRNSIARRDFPDGYIITGKILMSDQIVEAIAPRVRDITSIETLADNIRWHWTPKYGGEVVDAIRNLLLRYPDLELEAREADKRERAFVALQSLAEADLRKKTWADF
;
A
#
# COMPACT_ATOMS: atom_id res chain seq x y z
N MET A 1 -43.69 -0.91 -58.78
CA MET A 1 -42.35 -1.47 -58.50
C MET A 1 -41.79 -0.63 -57.38
N ASP A 2 -41.93 -1.07 -56.14
CA ASP A 2 -41.27 -0.44 -54.99
C ASP A 2 -40.80 -1.54 -54.04
N ARG A 3 -39.54 -1.41 -53.61
CA ARG A 3 -38.73 -2.42 -52.94
C ARG A 3 -38.81 -2.19 -51.44
N ASP A 4 -39.40 -3.15 -50.72
CA ASP A 4 -39.24 -3.28 -49.28
C ASP A 4 -37.87 -3.90 -48.97
N ALA A 5 -37.02 -3.16 -48.27
CA ALA A 5 -35.74 -3.65 -47.75
C ALA A 5 -35.86 -3.81 -46.22
N ALA A 6 -36.00 -5.06 -45.79
CA ALA A 6 -35.89 -5.45 -44.39
C ALA A 6 -34.41 -5.37 -43.95
N VAL A 7 -34.14 -4.60 -42.90
CA VAL A 7 -32.86 -4.58 -42.20
C VAL A 7 -32.98 -5.51 -41.01
N GLU A 8 -32.41 -6.71 -41.12
CA GLU A 8 -32.23 -7.62 -39.99
C GLU A 8 -31.07 -7.12 -39.12
N ALA A 9 -31.39 -6.76 -37.88
CA ALA A 9 -30.40 -6.44 -36.85
C ALA A 9 -29.91 -7.75 -36.20
N ASN A 10 -28.70 -8.17 -36.53
CA ASN A 10 -27.98 -9.19 -35.76
C ASN A 10 -27.45 -8.56 -34.46
N ASP A 11 -28.12 -8.88 -33.35
CA ASP A 11 -27.67 -8.61 -31.99
C ASP A 11 -26.88 -9.82 -31.47
N ASP A 12 -25.63 -9.95 -31.91
CA ASP A 12 -24.66 -10.93 -31.42
C ASP A 12 -23.99 -10.43 -30.12
N THR A 13 -24.79 -10.17 -29.09
CA THR A 13 -24.25 -9.88 -27.75
C THR A 13 -24.03 -11.19 -27.00
N GLU A 14 -22.84 -11.78 -27.14
CA GLU A 14 -22.42 -12.97 -26.37
C GLU A 14 -22.56 -12.73 -24.85
N PRO A 15 -23.24 -13.64 -24.12
CA PRO A 15 -23.41 -13.50 -22.67
C PRO A 15 -22.05 -13.66 -21.97
N THR A 16 -21.57 -12.57 -21.38
CA THR A 16 -20.33 -12.57 -20.59
C THR A 16 -20.45 -13.59 -19.43
N PRO A 17 -19.56 -14.60 -19.32
CA PRO A 17 -19.69 -15.64 -18.32
C PRO A 17 -19.53 -15.05 -16.91
N ALA A 18 -20.54 -15.28 -16.06
CA ALA A 18 -20.54 -14.84 -14.68
C ALA A 18 -19.25 -15.30 -13.95
N PRO A 19 -18.62 -14.44 -13.13
CA PRO A 19 -17.37 -14.76 -12.45
C PRO A 19 -17.55 -16.00 -11.57
N LYS A 20 -16.86 -17.09 -11.90
CA LYS A 20 -16.86 -18.34 -11.13
C LYS A 20 -16.46 -18.02 -9.68
N ARG A 21 -17.41 -18.13 -8.75
CA ARG A 21 -17.16 -17.98 -7.31
C ARG A 21 -16.12 -19.02 -6.90
N LYS A 22 -14.92 -18.58 -6.50
CA LYS A 22 -13.87 -19.46 -5.97
C LYS A 22 -14.49 -20.29 -4.85
N SER A 23 -14.58 -21.60 -5.04
CA SER A 23 -15.05 -22.51 -4.00
C SER A 23 -14.10 -22.38 -2.80
N LYS A 24 -14.68 -22.16 -1.61
CA LYS A 24 -13.88 -22.10 -0.39
C LYS A 24 -13.24 -23.47 -0.22
N LYS A 25 -11.90 -23.52 -0.22
CA LYS A 25 -11.16 -24.76 0.09
C LYS A 25 -11.66 -25.27 1.44
N ALA A 26 -11.89 -26.58 1.54
CA ALA A 26 -12.24 -27.20 2.80
C ALA A 26 -11.10 -26.95 3.80
N MET A 27 -11.42 -26.31 4.94
CA MET A 27 -10.44 -26.09 6.01
C MET A 27 -10.04 -27.43 6.61
N SER A 28 -8.76 -27.58 6.96
CA SER A 28 -8.31 -28.77 7.69
C SER A 28 -8.91 -28.80 9.10
N ALA A 29 -9.00 -29.99 9.71
CA ALA A 29 -9.49 -30.12 11.08
C ALA A 29 -8.64 -29.32 12.10
N MET A 30 -7.33 -29.24 11.86
CA MET A 30 -6.41 -28.43 12.66
C MET A 30 -6.72 -26.93 12.52
N GLU A 31 -6.87 -26.45 11.29
CA GLU A 31 -7.20 -25.05 11.00
C GLU A 31 -8.57 -24.65 11.57
N ALA A 32 -9.56 -25.55 11.50
CA ALA A 32 -10.87 -25.34 12.09
C ALA A 32 -10.80 -25.25 13.64
N ARG A 33 -9.99 -26.10 14.28
CA ARG A 33 -9.73 -26.05 15.72
C ARG A 33 -9.06 -24.73 16.11
N ASP A 34 -7.98 -24.35 15.44
CA ASP A 34 -7.23 -23.13 15.74
C ASP A 34 -8.09 -21.88 15.56
N ARG A 35 -8.85 -21.82 14.46
CA ARG A 35 -9.79 -20.72 14.21
C ARG A 35 -10.85 -20.61 15.30
N ARG A 36 -11.40 -21.73 15.78
CA ARG A 36 -12.39 -21.75 16.87
C ARG A 36 -11.81 -21.16 18.15
N PHE A 37 -10.61 -21.59 18.56
CA PHE A 37 -9.98 -21.10 19.78
C PHE A 37 -9.50 -19.65 19.67
N LEU A 38 -9.04 -19.22 18.48
CA LEU A 38 -8.72 -17.82 18.23
C LEU A 38 -9.96 -16.93 18.35
N LEU A 39 -11.08 -17.36 17.78
CA LEU A 39 -12.35 -16.65 17.94
C LEU A 39 -12.77 -16.59 19.41
N GLU A 40 -12.77 -17.71 20.12
CA GLU A 40 -13.07 -17.78 21.57
C GLU A 40 -12.14 -16.85 22.38
N TYR A 41 -10.84 -16.81 22.03
CA TYR A 41 -9.87 -15.93 22.66
C TYR A 41 -10.16 -14.44 22.40
N ILE A 42 -10.56 -14.05 21.19
CA ILE A 42 -10.83 -12.66 20.83
C ILE A 42 -12.12 -12.17 21.49
N VAL A 43 -13.20 -12.94 21.41
CA VAL A 43 -14.55 -12.51 21.80
C VAL A 43 -14.86 -12.69 23.29
N THR A 44 -14.04 -13.43 24.03
CA THR A 44 -14.28 -13.62 25.47
C THR A 44 -14.25 -12.30 26.21
N THR A 45 -15.22 -12.10 27.10
CA THR A 45 -15.26 -11.02 28.09
C THR A 45 -14.67 -11.45 29.43
N GLY A 46 -14.41 -12.76 29.61
CA GLY A 46 -13.76 -13.32 30.78
C GLY A 46 -12.24 -13.39 30.64
N CYS A 47 -11.56 -14.08 31.57
CA CYS A 47 -10.11 -14.22 31.53
C CYS A 47 -9.60 -14.89 30.24
N ARG A 48 -8.77 -14.21 29.45
CA ARG A 48 -8.20 -14.73 28.20
C ARG A 48 -7.31 -15.97 28.38
N ARG A 49 -6.81 -16.21 29.60
CA ARG A 49 -6.04 -17.43 29.93
C ARG A 49 -6.90 -18.70 29.87
N ILE A 50 -8.23 -18.61 30.00
CA ILE A 50 -9.13 -19.77 29.95
C ILE A 50 -9.11 -20.43 28.55
N PRO A 51 -9.47 -19.74 27.46
CA PRO A 51 -9.39 -20.33 26.11
C PRO A 51 -7.95 -20.70 25.72
N TRP A 52 -6.95 -19.92 26.16
CA TRP A 52 -5.53 -20.23 25.94
C TRP A 52 -5.12 -21.56 26.58
N ASN A 53 -5.45 -21.76 27.86
CA ASN A 53 -5.12 -22.99 28.57
C ASN A 53 -5.84 -24.21 27.97
N LYS A 54 -7.09 -24.03 27.53
CA LYS A 54 -7.87 -25.07 26.86
C LYS A 54 -7.27 -25.43 25.50
N PHE A 55 -6.79 -24.45 24.73
CA PHE A 55 -6.12 -24.68 23.45
C PHE A 55 -4.85 -25.52 23.60
N PHE A 56 -3.95 -25.12 24.50
CA PHE A 56 -2.67 -25.81 24.72
C PHE A 56 -2.75 -27.04 25.63
N GLY A 57 -3.93 -27.35 26.18
CA GLY A 57 -4.09 -28.43 27.16
C GLY A 57 -3.26 -28.18 28.43
N ASN A 58 -3.15 -26.94 28.89
CA ASN A 58 -2.31 -26.60 30.05
C ASN A 58 -2.88 -27.12 31.38
N ALA A 59 -4.16 -27.50 31.41
CA ALA A 59 -4.77 -28.10 32.60
C ALA A 59 -4.09 -29.42 33.00
N SER A 60 -3.64 -30.23 32.04
CA SER A 60 -2.90 -31.46 32.30
C SER A 60 -1.41 -31.24 32.55
N LYS A 61 -0.88 -30.02 32.30
CA LYS A 61 0.53 -29.67 32.54
C LYS A 61 0.79 -29.08 33.94
N ARG A 62 -0.28 -28.91 34.74
CA ARG A 62 -0.26 -28.11 35.97
C ARG A 62 0.33 -28.80 37.21
N GLU A 63 0.74 -30.06 37.12
CA GLU A 63 1.21 -30.78 38.31
C GLU A 63 2.61 -30.35 38.82
N SER A 64 3.43 -29.60 38.07
CA SER A 64 4.85 -29.45 38.47
C SER A 64 5.37 -28.06 38.87
N ILE A 65 4.60 -26.95 38.78
CA ILE A 65 5.19 -25.61 39.00
C ILE A 65 4.43 -24.72 40.01
N PHE A 66 3.15 -24.97 40.28
CA PHE A 66 2.31 -24.09 41.12
C PHE A 66 1.70 -24.76 42.36
N SER A 67 2.14 -25.96 42.75
CA SER A 67 1.59 -26.67 43.92
C SER A 67 1.85 -25.95 45.26
N HIS A 68 2.86 -25.08 45.35
CA HIS A 68 3.29 -24.47 46.63
C HIS A 68 2.62 -23.15 47.03
N LEU A 69 1.72 -22.56 46.21
CA LEU A 69 1.06 -21.28 46.55
C LEU A 69 -0.43 -21.42 46.90
N THR A 70 -0.89 -22.62 47.22
CA THR A 70 -2.30 -22.92 47.53
C THR A 70 -2.60 -22.86 49.04
N ILE A 71 -2.34 -21.73 49.71
CA ILE A 71 -2.84 -21.52 51.08
C ILE A 71 -3.23 -20.05 51.31
N ILE A 72 -4.27 -19.54 50.62
CA ILE A 72 -5.25 -18.61 51.21
C ILE A 72 -6.56 -18.83 50.46
N ASN A 73 -7.47 -19.57 51.08
CA ASN A 73 -8.72 -20.04 50.48
C ASN A 73 -9.90 -19.53 51.34
N THR A 74 -10.16 -18.21 51.32
CA THR A 74 -11.22 -17.59 52.14
C THR A 74 -11.92 -16.40 51.47
N LEU A 75 -12.08 -16.39 50.14
CA LEU A 75 -13.01 -15.48 49.47
C LEU A 75 -13.84 -16.22 48.41
N PRO A 76 -15.19 -16.17 48.48
CA PRO A 76 -16.07 -16.89 47.56
C PRO A 76 -16.31 -16.02 46.32
N ILE A 77 -15.27 -15.71 45.56
CA ILE A 77 -15.43 -15.24 44.17
C ILE A 77 -14.37 -15.97 43.35
N ALA A 78 -14.81 -17.07 42.74
CA ALA A 78 -14.02 -17.92 41.88
C ALA A 78 -13.51 -17.14 40.65
N LEU A 79 -12.36 -16.49 40.77
CA LEU A 79 -11.54 -16.13 39.60
C LEU A 79 -10.57 -17.30 39.35
N PRO A 80 -10.76 -18.10 38.29
CA PRO A 80 -10.05 -19.37 38.08
C PRO A 80 -8.62 -19.16 37.53
N CYS A 81 -7.97 -18.08 37.93
CA CYS A 81 -6.60 -17.80 37.54
C CYS A 81 -5.79 -17.37 38.76
N PRO A 82 -5.10 -18.30 39.45
CA PRO A 82 -4.07 -17.90 40.39
C PRO A 82 -2.99 -17.17 39.60
N VAL A 83 -2.99 -15.84 39.70
CA VAL A 83 -1.93 -15.00 39.17
C VAL A 83 -0.88 -14.92 40.28
N PRO A 84 0.40 -15.23 40.02
CA PRO A 84 1.46 -15.01 41.00
C PRO A 84 1.40 -13.57 41.53
N ALA A 85 1.72 -13.36 42.80
CA ALA A 85 1.77 -12.01 43.36
C ALA A 85 2.68 -11.11 42.50
N GLY A 86 2.14 -9.99 42.04
CA GLY A 86 2.85 -9.03 41.17
C GLY A 86 2.83 -9.32 39.66
N ALA A 87 2.32 -10.48 39.23
CA ALA A 87 2.18 -10.76 37.79
C ALA A 87 0.90 -10.13 37.22
N ARG A 88 0.95 -9.71 35.95
CA ARG A 88 -0.24 -9.22 35.22
C ARG A 88 -1.01 -10.40 34.63
N CYS A 89 -2.34 -10.31 34.62
CA CYS A 89 -3.21 -11.36 34.07
C CYS A 89 -3.43 -11.21 32.56
N CYS A 90 -4.46 -10.46 32.17
CA CYS A 90 -4.82 -10.07 30.81
C CYS A 90 -5.67 -8.79 30.89
N ASP A 91 -5.88 -8.15 29.75
CA ASP A 91 -6.71 -6.96 29.55
C ASP A 91 -8.13 -7.10 30.12
N ASN A 92 -8.76 -8.27 29.98
CA ASN A 92 -10.10 -8.49 30.52
C ASN A 92 -10.13 -8.56 32.07
N CYS A 93 -9.03 -8.96 32.71
CA CYS A 93 -8.98 -9.10 34.18
C CYS A 93 -8.46 -7.86 34.90
N ALA A 94 -7.68 -7.02 34.22
CA ALA A 94 -7.09 -5.81 34.78
C ALA A 94 -7.13 -4.67 33.73
N PRO A 95 -8.32 -4.24 33.29
CA PRO A 95 -8.46 -3.31 32.16
C PRO A 95 -7.78 -1.95 32.41
N ASP A 96 -7.70 -1.54 33.67
CA ASP A 96 -6.98 -0.36 34.15
C ASP A 96 -5.47 -0.41 33.85
N GLN A 97 -4.89 -1.61 33.76
CA GLN A 97 -3.47 -1.82 33.47
C GLN A 97 -3.16 -1.89 31.96
N PHE A 98 -4.18 -1.89 31.11
CA PHE A 98 -4.07 -1.96 29.65
C PHE A 98 -4.76 -0.73 29.04
N PRO A 99 -4.13 0.46 29.10
CA PRO A 99 -4.66 1.64 28.45
C PRO A 99 -4.82 1.35 26.95
N VAL A 100 -6.05 1.44 26.45
CA VAL A 100 -6.32 1.30 25.02
C VAL A 100 -5.77 2.53 24.34
N GLU A 101 -4.55 2.43 23.80
CA GLU A 101 -4.00 3.48 22.96
C GLU A 101 -4.95 3.72 21.80
N THR A 102 -5.56 4.90 21.77
CA THR A 102 -6.37 5.32 20.63
C THR A 102 -5.40 5.64 19.50
N ILE A 103 -5.10 4.64 18.67
CA ILE A 103 -4.32 4.84 17.45
C ILE A 103 -5.17 5.70 16.52
N ARG A 104 -4.94 7.01 16.55
CA ARG A 104 -5.49 7.93 15.56
C ARG A 104 -4.70 7.71 14.28
N LEU A 105 -5.28 6.97 13.35
CA LEU A 105 -4.82 6.96 11.97
C LEU A 105 -5.15 8.34 11.40
N THR A 106 -4.25 9.31 11.58
CA THR A 106 -4.26 10.50 10.74
C THR A 106 -4.13 9.99 9.31
N GLY A 107 -5.11 10.33 8.47
CA GLY A 107 -5.14 9.94 7.07
C GLY A 107 -3.98 10.58 6.34
N GLY A 108 -2.79 10.00 6.49
CA GLY A 108 -1.65 10.28 5.62
C GLY A 108 -2.13 10.01 4.20
N SER A 109 -1.90 10.98 3.32
CA SER A 109 -2.36 11.02 1.93
C SER A 109 -2.56 9.61 1.40
N SER A 110 -3.83 9.25 1.21
CA SER A 110 -4.17 7.98 0.58
C SER A 110 -3.39 7.93 -0.73
N LEU A 111 -2.49 6.94 -0.86
CA LEU A 111 -1.77 6.68 -2.12
C LEU A 111 -2.80 6.79 -3.24
N LYS A 112 -2.53 7.63 -4.25
CA LYS A 112 -3.49 7.88 -5.33
C LYS A 112 -3.79 6.53 -5.99
N SER A 113 -4.99 6.02 -5.73
CA SER A 113 -5.55 4.83 -6.36
C SER A 113 -5.85 5.18 -7.81
N GLY A 114 -4.82 5.14 -8.65
CA GLY A 114 -4.92 5.48 -10.06
C GLY A 114 -4.73 4.24 -10.91
N ARG A 115 -5.77 3.86 -11.67
CA ARG A 115 -5.62 3.17 -12.96
C ARG A 115 -4.88 4.10 -13.94
N ARG A 116 -3.64 4.49 -13.63
CA ARG A 116 -2.80 5.15 -14.63
C ARG A 116 -2.18 4.03 -15.44
N ARG A 117 -2.58 3.93 -16.70
CA ARG A 117 -1.79 3.22 -17.72
C ARG A 117 -0.48 3.99 -17.78
N HIS A 118 0.51 3.54 -17.01
CA HIS A 118 1.86 4.11 -17.10
C HIS A 118 2.26 3.98 -18.56
N ALA A 119 2.76 5.08 -19.15
CA ALA A 119 3.35 5.02 -20.47
C ALA A 119 4.42 3.91 -20.42
N LYS A 120 4.39 3.00 -21.38
CA LYS A 120 5.30 1.85 -21.38
C LYS A 120 6.72 2.42 -21.49
N VAL A 121 7.46 2.38 -20.38
CA VAL A 121 8.87 2.78 -20.35
C VAL A 121 9.65 1.82 -21.24
N SER A 122 10.59 2.32 -22.04
CA SER A 122 11.46 1.46 -22.84
C SER A 122 12.24 0.52 -21.92
N GLU A 123 12.51 -0.70 -22.38
CA GLU A 123 13.25 -1.69 -21.58
C GLU A 123 14.65 -1.18 -21.21
N GLU A 124 15.28 -0.43 -22.11
CA GLU A 124 16.57 0.23 -21.89
C GLU A 124 16.51 1.25 -20.74
N LEU A 125 15.51 2.14 -20.74
CA LEU A 125 15.35 3.13 -19.67
C LEU A 125 15.00 2.46 -18.34
N LEU A 126 14.19 1.39 -18.37
CA LEU A 126 13.87 0.62 -17.16
C LEU A 126 15.13 -0.04 -16.56
N HIS A 127 15.97 -0.62 -17.40
CA HIS A 127 17.23 -1.23 -16.98
C HIS A 127 18.20 -0.20 -16.40
N GLU A 128 18.43 0.90 -17.14
CA GLU A 128 19.33 1.97 -16.68
C GLU A 128 18.81 2.63 -15.40
N ALA A 129 17.49 2.86 -15.28
CA ALA A 129 16.88 3.35 -14.05
C ALA A 129 17.14 2.42 -12.87
N THR A 130 16.99 1.12 -13.09
CA THR A 130 17.26 0.11 -12.07
C THR A 130 18.72 0.18 -11.61
N GLU A 131 19.67 0.23 -12.53
CA GLU A 131 21.10 0.29 -12.19
C GLU A 131 21.50 1.60 -11.52
N VAL A 132 20.98 2.75 -11.97
CA VAL A 132 21.20 4.05 -11.31
C VAL A 132 20.70 4.03 -9.87
N LEU A 133 19.50 3.51 -9.61
CA LEU A 133 18.94 3.43 -8.26
C LEU A 133 19.72 2.44 -7.37
N LYS A 134 20.15 1.30 -7.92
CA LYS A 134 21.02 0.34 -7.20
C LYS A 134 22.40 0.92 -6.89
N SER A 135 22.96 1.72 -7.78
CA SER A 135 24.22 2.42 -7.56
C SER A 135 24.05 3.49 -6.46
N LEU A 136 22.99 4.29 -6.56
CA LEU A 136 22.65 5.33 -5.60
C LEU A 136 22.48 4.76 -4.18
N ARG A 137 21.69 3.69 -3.99
CA ARG A 137 21.51 3.09 -2.65
C ARG A 137 22.82 2.59 -2.05
N ASN A 138 23.75 2.08 -2.87
CA ASN A 138 25.05 1.62 -2.41
C ASN A 138 25.99 2.79 -2.10
N SER A 139 25.85 3.91 -2.82
CA SER A 139 26.55 5.16 -2.53
C SER A 139 26.10 5.74 -1.19
N ILE A 140 24.79 5.85 -0.97
CA ILE A 140 24.20 6.34 0.29
C ILE A 140 24.62 5.44 1.46
N ALA A 141 24.55 4.11 1.31
CA ALA A 141 24.97 3.19 2.36
C ALA A 141 26.44 3.39 2.75
N ARG A 142 27.34 3.50 1.77
CA ARG A 142 28.78 3.72 2.03
C ARG A 142 29.07 5.09 2.64
N ARG A 143 28.33 6.13 2.25
CA ARG A 143 28.52 7.51 2.72
C ARG A 143 28.00 7.71 4.15
N ASP A 144 26.77 7.28 4.41
CA ASP A 144 26.06 7.57 5.66
C ASP A 144 26.25 6.49 6.74
N PHE A 145 26.63 5.27 6.32
CA PHE A 145 26.80 4.12 7.20
C PHE A 145 28.11 3.36 6.90
N PRO A 146 29.28 4.03 6.93
CA PRO A 146 30.56 3.44 6.53
C PRO A 146 30.95 2.20 7.35
N ASP A 147 30.65 2.21 8.65
CA ASP A 147 30.99 1.12 9.59
C ASP A 147 29.80 0.19 9.89
N GLY A 148 28.66 0.44 9.25
CA GLY A 148 27.41 -0.25 9.53
C GLY A 148 27.30 -1.60 8.83
N TYR A 149 27.77 -2.68 9.45
CA TYR A 149 27.50 -4.04 8.97
C TYR A 149 26.00 -4.39 8.98
N ILE A 150 25.20 -3.66 9.78
CA ILE A 150 23.75 -3.86 9.87
C ILE A 150 23.01 -3.17 8.73
N ILE A 151 23.36 -1.92 8.39
CA ILE A 151 22.59 -1.10 7.43
C ILE A 151 23.21 -1.22 6.04
N THR A 152 22.74 -2.19 5.28
CA THR A 152 23.13 -2.36 3.87
C THR A 152 22.28 -1.49 2.93
N GLY A 153 22.76 -1.25 1.71
CA GLY A 153 21.99 -0.54 0.69
C GLY A 153 20.61 -1.16 0.40
N LYS A 154 20.47 -2.48 0.56
CA LYS A 154 19.18 -3.18 0.43
C LYS A 154 18.19 -2.87 1.56
N ILE A 155 18.68 -2.55 2.77
CA ILE A 155 17.82 -2.11 3.88
C ILE A 155 17.35 -0.68 3.65
N LEU A 156 18.24 0.19 3.15
CA LEU A 156 17.88 1.56 2.79
C LEU A 156 16.86 1.59 1.65
N MET A 157 17.12 0.85 0.58
CA MET A 157 16.25 0.78 -0.60
C MET A 157 16.21 -0.65 -1.12
N SER A 158 15.16 -1.38 -0.72
CA SER A 158 14.97 -2.77 -1.12
C SER A 158 14.76 -2.90 -2.62
N ASP A 159 15.02 -4.10 -3.15
CA ASP A 159 14.81 -4.37 -4.58
C ASP A 159 13.33 -4.11 -4.98
N GLN A 160 12.37 -4.37 -4.09
CA GLN A 160 10.95 -4.04 -4.31
C GLN A 160 10.68 -2.54 -4.45
N ILE A 161 11.39 -1.70 -3.68
CA ILE A 161 11.28 -0.24 -3.85
C ILE A 161 11.85 0.16 -5.20
N VAL A 162 13.04 -0.33 -5.56
CA VAL A 162 13.65 -0.07 -6.88
C VAL A 162 12.72 -0.49 -8.02
N GLU A 163 12.15 -1.69 -7.96
CA GLU A 163 11.17 -2.22 -8.93
C GLU A 163 9.87 -1.41 -8.97
N ALA A 164 9.50 -0.73 -7.88
CA ALA A 164 8.36 0.18 -7.85
C ALA A 164 8.69 1.57 -8.43
N ILE A 165 9.93 2.04 -8.29
CA ILE A 165 10.40 3.34 -8.81
C ILE A 165 10.66 3.26 -10.31
N ALA A 166 11.42 2.26 -10.76
CA ALA A 166 11.99 2.22 -12.11
C ALA A 166 10.94 2.31 -13.24
N PRO A 167 9.79 1.61 -13.18
CA PRO A 167 8.73 1.75 -14.19
C PRO A 167 8.02 3.11 -14.19
N ARG A 168 8.24 3.93 -13.16
CA ARG A 168 7.55 5.20 -12.90
C ARG A 168 8.49 6.40 -12.96
N VAL A 169 9.71 6.23 -13.46
CA VAL A 169 10.73 7.29 -13.48
C VAL A 169 10.25 8.58 -14.15
N ARG A 170 9.41 8.50 -15.20
CA ARG A 170 8.83 9.69 -15.85
C ARG A 170 7.75 10.38 -15.02
N ASP A 171 7.08 9.67 -14.11
CA ASP A 171 6.02 10.22 -13.26
C ASP A 171 6.59 10.89 -11.98
N ILE A 172 7.84 10.58 -11.63
CA ILE A 172 8.49 11.04 -10.40
C ILE A 172 9.31 12.29 -10.71
N THR A 173 8.67 13.46 -10.56
CA THR A 173 9.29 14.77 -10.83
C THR A 173 9.68 15.54 -9.57
N SER A 174 9.09 15.17 -8.43
CA SER A 174 9.29 15.82 -7.12
C SER A 174 9.27 14.81 -5.97
N ILE A 175 9.73 15.23 -4.78
CA ILE A 175 9.72 14.39 -3.58
C ILE A 175 8.29 14.01 -3.19
N GLU A 176 7.33 14.93 -3.37
CA GLU A 176 5.91 14.68 -3.11
C GLU A 176 5.36 13.62 -4.07
N THR A 177 5.70 13.68 -5.35
CA THR A 177 5.28 12.65 -6.31
C THR A 177 5.90 11.30 -5.98
N LEU A 178 7.14 11.25 -5.49
CA LEU A 178 7.76 10.03 -5.00
C LEU A 178 6.98 9.47 -3.79
N ALA A 179 6.70 10.30 -2.79
CA ALA A 179 5.97 9.93 -1.58
C ALA A 179 4.53 9.47 -1.85
N ASP A 180 3.84 10.13 -2.78
CA ASP A 180 2.46 9.81 -3.20
C ASP A 180 2.37 8.46 -3.92
N ASN A 181 3.45 8.03 -4.59
CA ASN A 181 3.45 6.82 -5.42
C ASN A 181 4.07 5.61 -4.70
N ILE A 182 5.02 5.83 -3.78
CA ILE A 182 5.83 4.77 -3.16
C ILE A 182 5.91 5.00 -1.65
N ARG A 183 5.47 4.01 -0.87
CA ARG A 183 5.64 3.98 0.59
C ARG A 183 7.07 3.61 0.93
N TRP A 184 7.93 4.62 1.03
CA TRP A 184 9.32 4.46 1.43
C TRP A 184 9.61 5.38 2.61
N HIS A 185 9.96 4.78 3.76
CA HIS A 185 10.13 5.52 5.02
C HIS A 185 11.34 6.47 5.02
N TRP A 186 12.29 6.28 4.09
CA TRP A 186 13.44 7.16 3.93
C TRP A 186 13.21 8.32 2.94
N THR A 187 12.02 8.44 2.33
CA THR A 187 11.70 9.54 1.40
C THR A 187 12.02 10.93 1.97
N PRO A 188 11.74 11.26 3.24
CA PRO A 188 12.07 12.59 3.78
C PRO A 188 13.58 12.89 3.81
N LYS A 189 14.43 11.85 3.92
CA LYS A 189 15.89 12.01 4.02
C LYS A 189 16.58 11.89 2.67
N TYR A 190 16.22 10.90 1.86
CA TYR A 190 16.91 10.55 0.61
C TYR A 190 16.07 10.78 -0.65
N GLY A 191 14.81 11.24 -0.51
CA GLY A 191 13.91 11.45 -1.65
C GLY A 191 14.46 12.46 -2.65
N GLY A 192 15.11 13.52 -2.19
CA GLY A 192 15.76 14.51 -3.08
C GLY A 192 16.82 13.87 -3.97
N GLU A 193 17.74 13.10 -3.39
CA GLU A 193 18.80 12.42 -4.15
C GLU A 193 18.24 11.43 -5.19
N VAL A 194 17.14 10.74 -4.85
CA VAL A 194 16.44 9.86 -5.81
C VAL A 194 15.83 10.64 -6.96
N VAL A 195 15.13 11.73 -6.67
CA VAL A 195 14.51 12.58 -7.70
C VAL A 195 15.57 13.20 -8.61
N ASP A 196 16.70 13.65 -8.05
CA ASP A 196 17.79 14.22 -8.83
C ASP A 196 18.49 13.16 -9.69
N ALA A 197 18.71 11.95 -9.17
CA ALA A 197 19.23 10.83 -9.96
C ALA A 197 18.31 10.46 -11.13
N ILE A 198 17.00 10.43 -10.89
CA ILE A 198 15.98 10.21 -11.93
C ILE A 198 16.00 11.36 -12.95
N ARG A 199 16.05 12.62 -12.50
CA ARG A 199 16.11 13.78 -13.39
C ARG A 199 17.33 13.72 -14.31
N ASN A 200 18.51 13.45 -13.75
CA ASN A 200 19.75 13.30 -14.52
C ASN A 200 19.70 12.11 -15.49
N LEU A 201 19.02 11.04 -15.11
CA LEU A 201 18.77 9.91 -16.02
C LEU A 201 17.88 10.34 -17.19
N LEU A 202 16.76 11.03 -16.93
CA LEU A 202 15.81 11.44 -17.97
C LEU A 202 16.41 12.41 -18.98
N LEU A 203 17.41 13.22 -18.60
CA LEU A 203 18.18 14.04 -19.55
C LEU A 203 18.88 13.22 -20.63
N ARG A 204 19.27 11.96 -20.32
CA ARG A 204 19.89 11.03 -21.28
C ARG A 204 18.88 10.24 -22.10
N TYR A 205 17.61 10.23 -21.68
CA TYR A 205 16.51 9.48 -22.31
C TYR A 205 15.29 10.38 -22.53
N PRO A 206 15.40 11.40 -23.39
CA PRO A 206 14.29 12.29 -23.70
C PRO A 206 13.09 11.50 -24.24
N ASP A 207 11.88 11.94 -23.90
CA ASP A 207 10.64 11.33 -24.41
C ASP A 207 10.19 12.08 -25.66
N LEU A 208 10.75 11.71 -26.81
CA LEU A 208 10.45 12.38 -28.08
C LEU A 208 8.96 12.35 -28.41
N GLU A 209 8.25 11.29 -28.04
CA GLU A 209 6.80 11.20 -28.27
C GLU A 209 6.02 12.14 -27.36
N LEU A 210 6.37 12.20 -26.08
CA LEU A 210 5.72 13.12 -25.15
C LEU A 210 5.99 14.57 -25.55
N GLU A 211 7.22 14.90 -25.94
CA GLU A 211 7.60 16.23 -26.43
C GLU A 211 6.79 16.62 -27.67
N ALA A 212 6.67 15.72 -28.65
CA ALA A 212 5.84 15.94 -29.83
C ALA A 212 4.36 16.16 -29.46
N ARG A 213 3.80 15.35 -28.56
CA ARG A 213 2.42 15.52 -28.10
C ARG A 213 2.21 16.82 -27.32
N GLU A 214 3.19 17.27 -26.57
CA GLU A 214 3.14 18.57 -25.89
C GLU A 214 3.25 19.73 -26.86
N ALA A 215 4.12 19.64 -27.87
CA ALA A 215 4.23 20.63 -28.94
C ALA A 215 2.91 20.78 -29.70
N ASP A 216 2.30 19.66 -30.12
CA ASP A 216 0.99 19.65 -30.78
C ASP A 216 -0.10 20.30 -29.92
N LYS A 217 -0.10 20.03 -28.61
CA LYS A 217 -1.05 20.65 -27.68
C LYS A 217 -0.85 22.16 -27.57
N ARG A 218 0.41 22.61 -27.52
CA ARG A 218 0.75 24.04 -27.46
C ARG A 218 0.34 24.75 -28.75
N GLU A 219 0.60 24.14 -29.89
CA GLU A 219 0.18 24.67 -31.20
C GLU A 219 -1.34 24.79 -31.28
N ARG A 220 -2.09 23.75 -30.91
CA ARG A 220 -3.56 23.80 -30.88
C ARG A 220 -4.09 24.87 -29.92
N ALA A 221 -3.49 25.01 -28.74
CA ALA A 221 -3.87 26.04 -27.79
C ALA A 221 -3.60 27.45 -28.32
N PHE A 222 -2.49 27.64 -29.02
CA PHE A 222 -2.13 28.91 -29.65
C PHE A 222 -3.10 29.28 -30.78
N VAL A 223 -3.42 28.33 -31.66
CA VAL A 223 -4.42 28.54 -32.73
C VAL A 223 -5.80 28.86 -32.15
N ALA A 224 -6.21 28.18 -31.07
CA ALA A 224 -7.46 28.47 -30.39
C ALA A 224 -7.49 29.91 -29.82
N LEU A 225 -6.39 30.37 -29.21
CA LEU A 225 -6.30 31.75 -28.70
C LEU A 225 -6.31 32.79 -29.82
N GLN A 226 -5.62 32.54 -30.93
CA GLN A 226 -5.66 33.43 -32.10
C GLN A 226 -7.07 33.54 -32.68
N SER A 227 -7.75 32.41 -32.90
CA SER A 227 -9.13 32.43 -33.43
C SER A 227 -10.12 33.17 -32.51
N LEU A 228 -9.96 33.07 -31.18
CA LEU A 228 -10.75 33.85 -30.21
C LEU A 228 -10.47 35.35 -30.33
N ALA A 229 -9.19 35.74 -30.43
CA ALA A 229 -8.80 37.13 -30.57
C ALA A 229 -9.32 37.75 -31.87
N GLU A 230 -9.25 37.01 -32.98
CA GLU A 230 -9.81 37.42 -34.28
C GLU A 230 -11.34 37.57 -34.23
N ALA A 231 -12.03 36.64 -33.58
CA ALA A 231 -13.48 36.71 -33.40
C ALA A 231 -13.91 37.93 -32.58
N ASP A 232 -13.15 38.28 -31.53
CA ASP A 232 -13.42 39.46 -30.70
C ASP A 232 -13.11 40.78 -31.42
N LEU A 233 -12.03 40.83 -32.21
CA LEU A 233 -11.74 41.96 -33.09
C LEU A 233 -12.87 42.17 -34.10
N ARG A 234 -13.33 41.08 -34.73
CA ARG A 234 -14.46 41.13 -35.66
C ARG A 234 -15.71 41.67 -34.96
N LYS A 235 -16.09 41.14 -33.79
CA LYS A 235 -17.26 41.66 -33.05
C LYS A 235 -17.17 43.16 -32.75
N LYS A 236 -16.00 43.67 -32.36
CA LYS A 236 -15.79 45.10 -32.13
C LYS A 236 -16.01 45.91 -33.40
N THR A 237 -15.41 45.51 -34.52
CA THR A 237 -15.59 46.22 -35.80
C THR A 237 -17.04 46.25 -36.28
N TRP A 238 -17.87 45.25 -35.94
CA TRP A 238 -19.29 45.22 -36.32
C TRP A 238 -20.19 46.03 -35.37
N ALA A 239 -19.73 46.38 -34.17
CA ALA A 239 -20.49 47.19 -33.22
C ALA A 239 -20.39 48.70 -33.51
N ASP A 240 -19.41 49.11 -34.32
CA ASP A 240 -19.14 50.50 -34.68
C ASP A 240 -19.87 50.95 -35.98
N PHE A 241 -20.61 50.05 -36.63
CA PHE A 241 -21.47 50.31 -37.79
C PHE A 241 -22.95 50.21 -37.44
#